data_AF-A0A9N6ZG91-F1
#
_entry.id   AF-A0A9N6ZG91-F1
#
_cell.length_a   1.000
_cell.length_b   1.000
_cell.length_c   1.000
_cell.angle_alpha   90.00
_cell.angle_beta   90.00
_cell.angle_gamma   90.00
#
_symmetry.space_group_name_H-M   'P 1'
#
loop_
_entity.id
_entity.type
_entity.pdbx_description
1 polymer ?
#
loop_
_entity_poly.entity_id
_entity_poly.type
_entity_poly.pdbx_seq_one_letter_code
_entity_poly.pdbx_strand_id
1 'polypeptide(L)'
;MIPIPPKVSREAFAKLPRYYQEFYNQLTYGPQKPLHYVHQPGKWRLDEETGQMIRIHNTPIPIMYPAQFHEGLWGGEGIIRGYTQKNPKVRRFPKFWVPNLQKFVLYSEILDRHFETIVTSNLLDLIDKHTGFDSYILETPPQDLKSNLALKIKRKLLLSLATKDFYQNDPAKHNEIYEKYKKYELPLEEAEWYGLTLAEAMAKYKATVEVRPPPVPKKLIFRQEFIEQLKSFQQEKEQQQQQQPSSWFQKLNPFSGGGKTV
;
A
#
# COMPACT_ATOMS: atom_id res chain seq x y z
N MET A 1 0.44 -12.10 -21.59
CA MET A 1 -0.73 -12.17 -20.70
C MET A 1 -0.37 -11.35 -19.49
N ILE A 2 -1.13 -10.30 -19.19
CA ILE A 2 -0.98 -9.58 -17.92
C ILE A 2 -1.17 -10.62 -16.80
N PRO A 3 -0.27 -10.73 -15.81
CA PRO A 3 -0.44 -11.69 -14.74
C PRO A 3 -1.79 -11.43 -14.09
N ILE A 4 -2.67 -12.44 -14.12
CA ILE A 4 -3.97 -12.37 -13.46
C ILE A 4 -3.67 -12.19 -11.97
N PRO A 5 -4.14 -11.12 -11.31
CA PRO A 5 -3.88 -10.94 -9.90
C PRO A 5 -4.40 -12.17 -9.14
N PRO A 6 -3.68 -12.64 -8.10
CA PRO A 6 -4.09 -13.82 -7.36
C PRO A 6 -5.52 -13.64 -6.86
N LYS A 7 -6.35 -14.68 -7.04
CA LYS A 7 -7.74 -14.68 -6.57
C LYS A 7 -7.72 -14.64 -5.04
N VAL A 8 -7.97 -13.47 -4.46
CA VAL A 8 -8.12 -13.29 -3.00
C VAL A 8 -9.57 -12.94 -2.69
N SER A 9 -10.06 -13.46 -1.56
CA SER A 9 -11.39 -13.11 -1.09
C SER A 9 -11.44 -11.62 -0.77
N ARG A 10 -12.42 -10.91 -1.34
CA ARG A 10 -12.61 -9.47 -1.13
C ARG A 10 -12.64 -9.11 0.36
N GLU A 11 -13.22 -9.98 1.18
CA GLU A 11 -13.29 -9.85 2.64
C GLU A 11 -11.92 -9.87 3.32
N ALA A 12 -11.01 -10.75 2.90
CA ALA A 12 -9.67 -10.82 3.49
C ALA A 12 -8.85 -9.57 3.12
N PHE A 13 -8.97 -9.10 1.88
CA PHE A 13 -8.31 -7.88 1.43
C PHE A 13 -8.83 -6.64 2.15
N ALA A 14 -10.15 -6.55 2.37
CA ALA A 14 -10.77 -5.42 3.08
C ALA A 14 -10.32 -5.27 4.54
N LYS A 15 -9.81 -6.35 5.17
CA LYS A 15 -9.28 -6.33 6.54
C LYS A 15 -7.87 -5.75 6.65
N LEU A 16 -7.13 -5.68 5.54
CA LEU A 16 -5.77 -5.12 5.53
C LEU A 16 -5.81 -3.60 5.72
N PRO A 17 -4.74 -2.97 6.24
CA PRO A 17 -4.69 -1.52 6.41
C PRO A 17 -4.93 -0.75 5.12
N ARG A 18 -5.58 0.42 5.22
CA ARG A 18 -5.96 1.26 4.07
C ARG A 18 -4.76 1.60 3.18
N TYR A 19 -3.62 1.96 3.77
CA TYR A 19 -2.40 2.29 3.05
C TYR A 19 -1.91 1.14 2.15
N TYR A 20 -2.00 -0.11 2.66
CA TYR A 20 -1.66 -1.29 1.87
C TYR A 20 -2.62 -1.51 0.72
N GLN A 21 -3.92 -1.28 0.93
CA GLN A 21 -4.92 -1.41 -0.12
C GLN A 21 -4.67 -0.41 -1.25
N GLU A 22 -4.35 0.85 -0.90
CA GLU A 22 -3.99 1.90 -1.86
C GLU A 22 -2.72 1.53 -2.65
N PHE A 23 -1.66 1.10 -1.95
CA PHE A 23 -0.43 0.57 -2.57
C PHE A 23 -0.71 -0.59 -3.53
N TYR A 24 -1.49 -1.59 -3.11
CA TYR A 24 -1.79 -2.76 -3.93
C TYR A 24 -2.62 -2.40 -5.17
N ASN A 25 -3.59 -1.49 -5.02
CA ASN A 25 -4.38 -0.99 -6.13
C ASN A 25 -3.51 -0.21 -7.12
N GLN A 26 -2.60 0.62 -6.63
CA GLN A 26 -1.65 1.35 -7.46
C GLN A 26 -0.73 0.40 -8.23
N LEU A 27 -0.14 -0.60 -7.55
CA LEU A 27 0.72 -1.62 -8.17
C LEU A 27 0.00 -2.41 -9.27
N THR A 28 -1.28 -2.75 -9.06
CA THR A 28 -2.04 -3.65 -9.94
C THR A 28 -2.71 -2.92 -11.10
N TYR A 29 -3.32 -1.76 -10.82
CA TYR A 29 -4.21 -1.05 -11.76
C TYR A 29 -3.69 0.34 -12.14
N GLY A 30 -2.54 0.77 -11.62
CA GLY A 30 -1.95 2.06 -11.94
C GLY A 30 -1.56 2.18 -13.43
N PRO A 31 -1.60 3.40 -14.00
CA PRO A 31 -1.12 3.64 -15.36
C PRO A 31 0.38 3.36 -15.43
N GLN A 32 0.78 2.54 -16.40
CA GLN A 32 2.17 2.14 -16.61
C GLN A 32 2.84 3.07 -17.61
N LYS A 33 4.13 3.36 -17.37
CA LYS A 33 4.93 4.11 -18.32
C LYS A 33 5.09 3.32 -19.63
N PRO A 34 4.91 3.95 -20.80
CA PRO A 34 5.13 3.28 -22.09
C PRO A 34 6.63 2.95 -22.25
N LEU A 35 6.95 1.67 -22.45
CA LEU A 35 8.32 1.20 -22.66
C LEU A 35 8.51 0.61 -24.07
N HIS A 36 7.69 -0.37 -24.43
CA HIS A 36 7.86 -1.11 -25.68
C HIS A 36 7.02 -0.58 -26.86
N TYR A 37 6.37 0.56 -26.67
CA TYR A 37 5.59 1.22 -27.71
C TYR A 37 5.69 2.74 -27.55
N VAL A 38 5.54 3.46 -28.66
CA VAL A 38 5.53 4.92 -28.66
C VAL A 38 4.12 5.39 -28.33
N HIS A 39 3.99 6.08 -27.19
CA HIS A 39 2.73 6.70 -26.80
C HIS A 39 2.46 7.93 -27.65
N GLN A 40 1.31 7.97 -28.30
CA GLN A 40 0.88 9.14 -29.07
C GLN A 40 0.07 10.09 -28.17
N PRO A 41 0.42 11.38 -28.07
CA PRO A 41 -0.33 12.33 -27.27
C PRO A 41 -1.69 12.65 -27.92
N GLY A 42 -2.68 12.99 -27.09
CA GLY A 42 -4.01 13.40 -27.54
C GLY A 42 -5.00 12.24 -27.71
N LYS A 43 -6.25 12.58 -28.00
CA LYS A 43 -7.35 11.61 -28.21
C LYS A 43 -7.63 11.34 -29.69
N TRP A 44 -7.25 12.26 -30.56
CA TRP A 44 -7.57 12.26 -31.98
C TRP A 44 -6.33 12.67 -32.76
N ARG A 45 -6.14 12.06 -33.93
CA ARG A 45 -5.16 12.48 -34.93
C ARG A 45 -5.85 12.60 -36.28
N LEU A 46 -5.41 13.55 -37.09
CA LEU A 46 -5.78 13.61 -38.50
C LEU A 46 -5.02 12.51 -39.24
N ASP A 47 -5.72 11.77 -40.09
CA ASP A 47 -5.09 10.84 -41.01
C ASP A 47 -4.50 11.61 -42.20
N GLU A 48 -3.24 11.36 -42.53
CA GLU A 48 -2.52 12.14 -43.56
C GLU A 48 -3.04 11.86 -44.97
N GLU A 49 -3.50 10.64 -45.23
CA GLU A 49 -3.98 10.22 -46.56
C GLU A 49 -5.46 10.55 -46.77
N THR A 50 -6.30 10.32 -45.76
CA THR A 50 -7.76 10.46 -45.89
C THR A 50 -8.31 11.78 -45.36
N GLY A 51 -7.53 12.54 -44.57
CA GLY A 51 -7.97 13.77 -43.90
C GLY A 51 -9.02 13.55 -42.81
N GLN A 52 -9.31 12.31 -42.44
CA GLN A 52 -10.32 11.98 -41.42
C GLN A 52 -9.74 12.06 -40.01
N MET A 53 -10.57 12.39 -39.03
CA MET A 53 -10.19 12.37 -37.61
C MET A 53 -10.28 10.94 -37.05
N ILE A 54 -9.14 10.32 -36.75
CA ILE A 54 -9.05 8.98 -36.17
C ILE A 54 -8.77 9.09 -34.66
N ARG A 55 -9.49 8.31 -33.86
CA ARG A 55 -9.22 8.22 -32.42
C ARG A 55 -7.89 7.49 -32.17
N ILE A 56 -7.01 8.09 -31.39
CA ILE A 56 -5.75 7.49 -30.96
C ILE A 56 -6.03 6.43 -29.90
N HIS A 57 -5.47 5.23 -30.10
CA HIS A 57 -5.58 4.11 -29.17
C HIS A 57 -4.18 3.70 -28.70
N ASN A 58 -3.80 4.15 -27.51
CA ASN A 58 -2.54 3.76 -26.87
C ASN A 58 -2.75 2.46 -26.08
N THR A 59 -2.68 1.32 -26.76
CA THR A 59 -2.80 0.00 -26.12
C THR A 59 -1.42 -0.56 -25.76
N PRO A 60 -1.16 -0.89 -24.49
CA PRO A 60 0.14 -1.42 -24.09
C PRO A 60 0.37 -2.82 -24.64
N ILE A 61 1.61 -3.11 -25.01
CA ILE A 61 2.02 -4.43 -25.48
C ILE A 61 2.06 -5.39 -24.29
N PRO A 62 1.45 -6.59 -24.38
CA PRO A 62 1.46 -7.55 -23.28
C PRO A 62 2.86 -8.14 -23.06
N ILE A 63 3.44 -7.85 -21.91
CA ILE A 63 4.75 -8.35 -21.47
C ILE A 63 4.57 -9.67 -20.70
N MET A 64 5.54 -10.56 -20.82
CA MET A 64 5.68 -11.76 -19.97
C MET A 64 6.86 -11.56 -19.02
N TYR A 65 6.62 -11.75 -17.73
CA TYR A 65 7.65 -11.71 -16.70
C TYR A 65 7.94 -13.15 -16.23
N PRO A 66 9.17 -13.67 -16.42
CA PRO A 66 9.56 -14.97 -15.86
C PRO A 66 9.82 -14.86 -14.34
N ALA A 67 9.97 -15.97 -13.62
CA ALA A 67 10.18 -15.94 -12.17
C ALA A 67 11.45 -15.15 -11.76
N GLN A 68 12.52 -15.27 -12.56
CA GLN A 68 13.80 -14.56 -12.38
C GLN A 68 13.66 -13.04 -12.42
N PHE A 69 12.59 -12.52 -13.02
CA PHE A 69 12.30 -11.08 -13.01
C PHE A 69 12.21 -10.53 -11.58
N HIS A 70 11.65 -11.30 -10.65
CA HIS A 70 11.46 -10.87 -9.26
C HIS A 70 12.76 -10.88 -8.43
N GLU A 71 13.83 -11.50 -8.94
CA GLU A 71 15.15 -11.58 -8.32
C GLU A 71 16.09 -10.47 -8.81
N GLY A 72 15.80 -9.86 -9.96
CA GLY A 72 16.58 -8.79 -10.56
C GLY A 72 15.83 -7.46 -10.64
N LEU A 73 16.48 -6.48 -11.27
CA LEU A 73 15.94 -5.15 -11.53
C LEU A 73 15.92 -4.92 -13.04
N TRP A 74 14.76 -5.01 -13.70
CA TRP A 74 14.71 -4.93 -15.18
C TRP A 74 14.15 -3.60 -15.69
N GLY A 75 13.82 -2.65 -14.79
CA GLY A 75 13.31 -1.33 -15.17
C GLY A 75 11.98 -1.37 -15.93
N GLY A 76 11.13 -2.36 -15.63
CA GLY A 76 9.83 -2.57 -16.27
C GLY A 76 9.87 -3.37 -17.57
N GLU A 77 11.07 -3.63 -18.13
CA GLU A 77 11.24 -4.49 -19.30
C GLU A 77 10.90 -5.95 -18.99
N GLY A 78 10.50 -6.68 -20.02
CA GLY A 78 10.31 -8.13 -19.92
C GLY A 78 10.27 -8.79 -21.29
N ILE A 79 9.84 -10.04 -21.32
CA ILE A 79 9.84 -10.82 -22.55
C ILE A 79 8.59 -10.49 -23.35
N ILE A 80 8.78 -10.04 -24.60
CA ILE A 80 7.68 -9.81 -25.53
C ILE A 80 7.54 -11.04 -26.41
N ARG A 81 6.34 -11.61 -26.45
CA ARG A 81 5.99 -12.69 -27.38
C ARG A 81 5.14 -12.13 -28.51
N GLY A 82 5.57 -12.34 -29.75
CA GLY A 82 4.79 -11.93 -30.90
C GLY A 82 5.24 -12.63 -32.17
N TYR A 83 4.98 -11.98 -33.30
CA TYR A 83 5.31 -12.49 -34.61
C TYR A 83 6.09 -11.43 -35.38
N THR A 84 7.05 -11.88 -36.18
CA THR A 84 7.73 -11.05 -37.16
C THR A 84 7.36 -11.50 -38.57
N GLN A 85 7.28 -10.54 -39.48
CA GLN A 85 6.95 -10.76 -40.87
C GLN A 85 7.81 -9.81 -41.70
N LYS A 86 8.62 -10.36 -42.63
CA LYS A 86 9.47 -9.54 -43.50
C LYS A 86 8.64 -8.78 -44.54
N ASN A 87 7.79 -9.53 -45.26
CA ASN A 87 6.92 -9.00 -46.31
C ASN A 87 5.47 -9.47 -46.08
N PRO A 88 4.44 -8.68 -46.44
CA PRO A 88 3.03 -9.06 -46.27
C PRO A 88 2.65 -10.39 -46.93
N LYS A 89 3.35 -10.77 -48.01
CA LYS A 89 3.13 -12.02 -48.76
C LYS A 89 3.78 -13.26 -48.14
N VAL A 90 4.70 -13.08 -47.18
CA VAL A 90 5.45 -14.18 -46.55
C VAL A 90 4.79 -14.58 -45.24
N ARG A 91 4.84 -15.86 -44.89
CA ARG A 91 4.31 -16.38 -43.61
C ARG A 91 4.93 -15.66 -42.41
N ARG A 92 4.12 -15.44 -41.37
CA ARG A 92 4.55 -14.88 -40.08
C ARG A 92 5.32 -15.93 -39.27
N PHE A 93 6.40 -15.53 -38.63
CA PHE A 93 7.21 -16.39 -37.76
C PHE A 93 7.11 -15.92 -36.31
N PRO A 94 6.93 -16.84 -35.34
CA PRO A 94 6.94 -16.46 -33.93
C PRO A 94 8.32 -15.95 -33.53
N LYS A 95 8.36 -14.85 -32.77
CA LYS A 95 9.59 -14.27 -32.23
C LYS A 95 9.39 -13.88 -30.77
N PHE A 96 10.41 -14.16 -29.97
CA PHE A 96 10.53 -13.67 -28.61
C PHE A 96 11.59 -12.57 -28.60
N TRP A 97 11.24 -11.42 -28.04
CA TRP A 97 12.20 -10.36 -27.75
C TRP A 97 12.51 -10.42 -26.25
N VAL A 98 13.76 -10.73 -25.95
CA VAL A 98 14.29 -10.85 -24.58
C VAL A 98 15.16 -9.63 -24.31
N PRO A 99 15.04 -8.97 -23.15
CA PRO A 99 15.88 -7.83 -22.80
C PRO A 99 17.34 -8.27 -22.61
N ASN A 100 18.27 -7.34 -22.78
CA ASN A 100 19.69 -7.60 -22.52
C ASN A 100 19.94 -7.56 -21.01
N LEU A 101 20.29 -8.70 -20.43
CA LEU A 101 20.50 -8.86 -18.99
C LEU A 101 22.00 -8.90 -18.68
N GLN A 102 22.41 -8.10 -17.70
CA GLN A 102 23.81 -7.97 -17.28
C GLN A 102 23.89 -8.03 -15.75
N LYS A 103 24.95 -8.63 -15.20
CA LYS A 103 25.24 -8.54 -13.76
C LYS A 103 25.91 -7.21 -13.48
N PHE A 104 25.41 -6.47 -12.49
CA PHE A 104 25.93 -5.16 -12.15
C PHE A 104 25.86 -4.92 -10.64
N VAL A 105 26.77 -4.08 -10.13
CA VAL A 105 26.82 -3.70 -8.72
C VAL A 105 26.29 -2.29 -8.56
N LEU A 106 25.19 -2.13 -7.84
CA LEU A 106 24.56 -0.84 -7.55
C LEU A 106 24.87 -0.42 -6.12
N TYR A 107 25.20 0.85 -5.91
CA TYR A 107 25.41 1.40 -4.57
C TYR A 107 24.17 2.17 -4.10
N SER A 108 23.78 1.94 -2.84
CA SER A 108 22.73 2.69 -2.15
C SER A 108 23.35 3.60 -1.10
N GLU A 109 23.07 4.89 -1.21
CA GLU A 109 23.56 5.92 -0.30
C GLU A 109 22.88 5.82 1.07
N ILE A 110 21.55 5.64 1.11
CA ILE A 110 20.77 5.57 2.34
C ILE A 110 21.15 4.33 3.16
N LEU A 111 21.36 3.19 2.50
CA LEU A 111 21.68 1.93 3.18
C LEU A 111 23.19 1.72 3.39
N ASP A 112 24.04 2.56 2.76
CA ASP A 112 25.51 2.43 2.72
C ASP A 112 25.96 1.01 2.30
N ARG A 113 25.37 0.49 1.22
CA ARG A 113 25.58 -0.89 0.76
C ARG A 113 25.59 -1.03 -0.75
N HIS A 114 26.38 -2.00 -1.20
CA HIS A 114 26.44 -2.44 -2.58
C HIS A 114 25.51 -3.65 -2.81
N PHE A 115 24.82 -3.67 -3.94
CA PHE A 115 23.90 -4.71 -4.36
C PHE A 115 24.38 -5.29 -5.70
N GLU A 116 24.82 -6.54 -5.70
CA GLU A 116 25.04 -7.29 -6.94
C GLU A 116 23.70 -7.84 -7.44
N THR A 117 23.22 -7.36 -8.58
CA THR A 117 21.93 -7.77 -9.15
C THR A 117 21.99 -7.86 -10.67
N ILE A 118 21.02 -8.57 -11.25
CA ILE A 118 20.85 -8.61 -12.70
C ILE A 118 20.03 -7.39 -13.12
N VAL A 119 20.62 -6.58 -14.00
CA VAL A 119 20.06 -5.34 -14.51
C VAL A 119 19.88 -5.38 -16.02
N THR A 120 19.01 -4.51 -16.54
CA THR A 120 18.92 -4.20 -17.97
C THR A 120 19.67 -2.91 -18.30
N SER A 121 20.09 -2.73 -19.55
CA SER A 121 20.73 -1.48 -19.98
C SER A 121 19.81 -0.27 -19.80
N ASN A 122 18.52 -0.42 -20.09
CA ASN A 122 17.53 0.65 -19.87
C ASN A 122 17.38 1.02 -18.39
N LEU A 123 17.55 0.06 -17.45
CA LEU A 123 17.55 0.41 -16.03
C LEU A 123 18.72 1.34 -15.69
N LEU A 124 19.92 1.07 -16.20
CA LEU A 124 21.08 1.93 -15.97
C LEU A 124 20.80 3.36 -16.48
N ASP A 125 20.24 3.48 -17.69
CA ASP A 125 19.83 4.78 -18.23
C ASP A 125 18.76 5.48 -17.36
N LEU A 126 17.85 4.72 -16.74
CA LEU A 126 16.85 5.27 -15.82
C LEU A 126 17.52 5.75 -14.52
N ILE A 127 18.46 4.99 -13.96
CA ILE A 127 19.20 5.39 -12.76
C ILE A 127 19.96 6.70 -13.00
N ASP A 128 20.59 6.83 -14.16
CA ASP A 128 21.30 8.05 -14.54
C ASP A 128 20.34 9.24 -14.70
N LYS A 129 19.17 9.03 -15.33
CA LYS A 129 18.12 10.06 -15.45
C LYS A 129 17.59 10.54 -14.10
N HIS A 130 17.51 9.65 -13.12
CA HIS A 130 17.06 9.94 -11.77
C HIS A 130 18.21 10.37 -10.85
N THR A 131 19.42 10.57 -11.37
CA THR A 131 20.60 11.04 -10.61
C THR A 131 20.94 10.17 -9.40
N GLY A 132 20.80 8.85 -9.54
CA GLY A 132 21.20 7.88 -8.51
C GLY A 132 20.21 6.74 -8.30
N PHE A 133 20.71 5.65 -7.73
CA PHE A 133 19.95 4.43 -7.52
C PHE A 133 18.80 4.60 -6.52
N ASP A 134 19.07 5.18 -5.36
CA ASP A 134 18.05 5.39 -4.33
C ASP A 134 16.97 6.36 -4.80
N SER A 135 17.37 7.42 -5.52
CA SER A 135 16.46 8.38 -6.15
C SER A 135 15.54 7.68 -7.15
N TYR A 136 16.09 6.83 -8.02
CA TYR A 136 15.30 6.03 -8.96
C TYR A 136 14.26 5.15 -8.24
N ILE A 137 14.68 4.40 -7.22
CA ILE A 137 13.78 3.50 -6.49
C ILE A 137 12.68 4.30 -5.78
N LEU A 138 13.01 5.41 -5.12
CA LEU A 138 12.04 6.22 -4.37
C LEU A 138 11.08 6.99 -5.28
N GLU A 139 11.56 7.55 -6.39
CA GLU A 139 10.72 8.29 -7.37
C GLU A 139 9.82 7.39 -8.19
N THR A 140 10.31 6.20 -8.59
CA THR A 140 9.57 5.33 -9.48
C THR A 140 8.34 4.75 -8.78
N PRO A 141 7.14 4.86 -9.37
CA PRO A 141 5.94 4.33 -8.75
C PRO A 141 5.92 2.79 -8.78
N PRO A 142 5.18 2.13 -7.89
CA PRO A 142 5.25 0.68 -7.72
C PRO A 142 4.86 -0.10 -8.98
N GLN A 143 3.91 0.43 -9.77
CA GLN A 143 3.48 -0.21 -11.02
C GLN A 143 4.55 -0.26 -12.11
N ASP A 144 5.57 0.61 -12.05
CA ASP A 144 6.67 0.62 -13.02
C ASP A 144 7.87 -0.21 -12.53
N LEU A 145 8.09 -0.28 -11.20
CA LEU A 145 9.12 -1.15 -10.61
C LEU A 145 8.82 -2.63 -10.84
N LYS A 146 7.58 -3.08 -10.52
CA LYS A 146 7.02 -4.45 -10.64
C LYS A 146 7.79 -5.61 -9.99
N SER A 147 9.11 -5.52 -9.81
CA SER A 147 9.98 -6.56 -9.24
C SER A 147 9.82 -6.61 -7.71
N ASN A 148 9.78 -7.82 -7.16
CA ASN A 148 9.67 -8.01 -5.72
C ASN A 148 10.93 -7.54 -5.01
N LEU A 149 12.11 -7.77 -5.60
CA LEU A 149 13.38 -7.25 -5.09
C LEU A 149 13.34 -5.72 -4.99
N ALA A 150 12.93 -5.05 -6.07
CA ALA A 150 12.84 -3.59 -6.12
C ALA A 150 11.92 -3.02 -5.03
N LEU A 151 10.72 -3.62 -4.88
CA LEU A 151 9.75 -3.22 -3.86
C LEU A 151 10.27 -3.45 -2.44
N LYS A 152 11.02 -4.54 -2.21
CA LYS A 152 11.66 -4.83 -0.92
C LYS A 152 12.80 -3.86 -0.61
N ILE A 153 13.60 -3.48 -1.61
CA ILE A 153 14.63 -2.43 -1.46
C ILE A 153 13.95 -1.10 -1.13
N LYS A 154 12.92 -0.70 -1.89
CA LYS A 154 12.14 0.51 -1.63
C LYS A 154 11.61 0.56 -0.21
N ARG A 155 11.00 -0.52 0.26
CA ARG A 155 10.54 -0.64 1.66
C ARG A 155 11.67 -0.41 2.66
N LYS A 156 12.85 -1.03 2.45
CA LYS A 156 14.01 -0.83 3.35
C LYS A 156 14.48 0.62 3.37
N LEU A 157 14.55 1.27 2.20
CA LEU A 157 14.90 2.69 2.12
C LEU A 157 13.91 3.56 2.89
N LEU A 158 12.61 3.34 2.69
CA LEU A 158 11.55 4.08 3.39
C LEU A 158 11.59 3.86 4.90
N LEU A 159 11.83 2.63 5.35
CA LEU A 159 11.99 2.34 6.77
C LEU A 159 13.21 3.05 7.37
N SER A 160 14.37 2.99 6.70
CA SER A 160 15.57 3.70 7.16
C SER A 160 15.39 5.22 7.18
N LEU A 161 14.61 5.78 6.25
CA LEU A 161 14.26 7.20 6.27
C LEU A 161 13.30 7.56 7.41
N ALA A 162 12.32 6.70 7.70
CA ALA A 162 11.36 6.91 8.77
C ALA A 162 11.99 6.79 10.17
N THR A 163 12.88 5.81 10.37
CA THR A 163 13.58 5.61 11.65
C THR A 163 14.79 6.53 11.82
N LYS A 164 15.37 7.00 10.71
CA LYS A 164 16.60 7.84 10.66
C LYS A 164 17.84 7.09 11.16
N ASP A 165 17.88 5.79 10.90
CA ASP A 165 18.93 4.88 11.43
C ASP A 165 20.24 4.85 10.62
N PHE A 166 20.46 5.74 9.64
CA PHE A 166 21.63 5.73 8.76
C PHE A 166 22.77 6.62 9.28
N TYR A 167 24.03 6.25 8.97
CA TYR A 167 25.26 7.00 9.33
C TYR A 167 25.35 7.50 10.78
N GLN A 168 25.03 6.65 11.78
CA GLN A 168 25.08 7.01 13.21
C GLN A 168 26.45 7.56 13.67
N ASN A 169 27.54 7.16 13.00
CA ASN A 169 28.90 7.60 13.32
C ASN A 169 29.31 8.93 12.65
N ASP A 170 28.60 9.38 11.61
CA ASP A 170 28.97 10.54 10.80
C ASP A 170 27.76 11.47 10.61
N PRO A 171 27.54 12.43 11.52
CA PRO A 171 26.36 13.29 11.51
C PRO A 171 26.34 14.26 10.32
N ALA A 172 27.49 14.62 9.75
CA ALA A 172 27.56 15.50 8.59
C ALA A 172 26.94 14.81 7.36
N LYS A 173 27.40 13.59 7.05
CA LYS A 173 26.83 12.78 5.97
C LYS A 173 25.38 12.42 6.20
N HIS A 174 25.00 12.12 7.44
CA HIS A 174 23.59 11.87 7.78
C HIS A 174 22.71 13.05 7.35
N ASN A 175 23.08 14.28 7.72
CA ASN A 175 22.29 15.46 7.40
C ASN A 175 22.24 15.74 5.89
N GLU A 176 23.36 15.56 5.17
CA GLU A 176 23.40 15.72 3.71
C GLU A 176 22.45 14.75 3.00
N ILE A 177 22.51 13.46 3.37
CA ILE A 177 21.67 12.41 2.78
C ILE A 177 20.20 12.62 3.19
N TYR A 178 19.95 12.95 4.45
CA TYR A 178 18.59 13.22 4.92
C TYR A 178 17.96 14.38 4.14
N GLU A 179 18.65 15.52 3.99
CA GLU A 179 18.12 16.67 3.23
C GLU A 179 17.91 16.32 1.74
N LYS A 180 18.75 15.49 1.14
CA LYS A 180 18.57 14.99 -0.24
C LYS A 180 17.28 14.17 -0.41
N TYR A 181 16.96 13.31 0.56
CA TYR A 181 15.85 12.34 0.46
C TYR A 181 14.59 12.69 1.28
N LYS A 182 14.61 13.81 2.00
CA LYS A 182 13.51 14.31 2.85
C LYS A 182 12.16 14.37 2.16
N LYS A 183 12.14 14.62 0.85
CA LYS A 183 10.91 14.63 0.02
C LYS A 183 10.16 13.29 0.00
N TYR A 184 10.79 12.18 0.39
CA TYR A 184 10.20 10.83 0.39
C TYR A 184 9.92 10.28 1.78
N GLU A 185 9.98 11.11 2.82
CA GLU A 185 9.66 10.68 4.19
C GLU A 185 8.21 10.18 4.27
N LEU A 186 8.04 8.95 4.73
CA LEU A 186 6.75 8.29 4.95
C LEU A 186 6.67 7.85 6.42
N PRO A 187 5.50 7.87 7.05
CA PRO A 187 5.37 7.44 8.43
C PRO A 187 5.72 5.97 8.57
N LEU A 188 6.32 5.59 9.71
CA LEU A 188 6.81 4.24 9.98
C LEU A 188 5.71 3.18 9.74
N GLU A 189 4.50 3.46 10.21
CA GLU A 189 3.35 2.57 10.05
C GLU A 189 3.09 2.26 8.58
N GLU A 190 3.11 3.26 7.70
CA GLU A 190 2.87 3.07 6.27
C GLU A 190 4.05 2.39 5.57
N ALA A 191 5.27 2.83 5.87
CA ALA A 191 6.50 2.26 5.32
C ALA A 191 6.64 0.76 5.62
N GLU A 192 6.18 0.31 6.79
CA GLU A 192 6.21 -1.11 7.15
C GLU A 192 5.33 -2.01 6.27
N TRP A 193 4.23 -1.50 5.72
CA TRP A 193 3.33 -2.26 4.85
C TRP A 193 3.71 -2.16 3.38
N TYR A 194 4.52 -1.16 3.02
CA TYR A 194 4.97 -0.96 1.65
C TYR A 194 5.75 -2.16 1.10
N GLY A 195 5.56 -2.49 -0.17
CA GLY A 195 6.37 -3.51 -0.87
C GLY A 195 6.15 -4.96 -0.42
N LEU A 196 5.22 -5.22 0.51
CA LEU A 196 4.82 -6.57 0.87
C LEU A 196 3.98 -7.21 -0.24
N THR A 197 4.29 -8.46 -0.59
CA THR A 197 3.38 -9.25 -1.42
C THR A 197 2.09 -9.52 -0.66
N LEU A 198 1.00 -9.81 -1.37
CA LEU A 198 -0.30 -10.04 -0.76
C LEU A 198 -0.27 -11.19 0.26
N ALA A 199 0.49 -12.25 -0.03
CA ALA A 199 0.68 -13.37 0.88
C ALA A 199 1.45 -12.95 2.16
N GLU A 200 2.54 -12.19 2.01
CA GLU A 200 3.30 -11.68 3.15
C GLU A 200 2.48 -10.67 3.98
N ALA A 201 1.67 -9.81 3.33
CA ALA A 201 0.79 -8.86 4.01
C ALA A 201 -0.30 -9.57 4.81
N MET A 202 -0.91 -10.61 4.25
CA MET A 202 -1.87 -11.45 4.98
C MET A 202 -1.20 -12.21 6.14
N ALA A 203 0.03 -12.71 5.94
CA ALA A 203 0.78 -13.37 7.01
C ALA A 203 1.13 -12.39 8.14
N LYS A 204 1.58 -11.17 7.80
CA LYS A 204 1.82 -10.08 8.76
C LYS A 204 0.53 -9.74 9.50
N TYR A 205 -0.58 -9.57 8.79
CA TYR A 205 -1.87 -9.30 9.40
C TYR A 205 -2.28 -10.41 10.37
N LYS A 206 -2.21 -11.67 9.96
CA LYS A 206 -2.50 -12.82 10.84
C LYS A 206 -1.63 -12.80 12.08
N ALA A 207 -0.31 -12.60 11.94
CA ALA A 207 0.58 -12.49 13.08
C ALA A 207 0.18 -11.34 14.03
N THR A 208 -0.17 -10.16 13.51
CA THR A 208 -0.66 -9.05 14.35
C THR A 208 -2.01 -9.35 15.04
N VAL A 209 -2.87 -10.15 14.40
CA VAL A 209 -4.15 -10.59 14.98
C VAL A 209 -3.95 -11.72 15.99
N GLU A 210 -3.01 -12.63 15.77
CA GLU A 210 -2.69 -13.73 16.69
C GLU A 210 -1.95 -13.24 17.93
N VAL A 211 -1.14 -12.17 17.81
CA VAL A 211 -0.53 -11.47 18.95
C VAL A 211 -1.56 -10.73 19.80
N ARG A 212 -2.84 -10.67 19.39
CA ARG A 212 -3.91 -10.16 20.26
C ARG A 212 -3.91 -10.92 21.58
N PRO A 213 -4.25 -10.23 22.70
CA PRO A 213 -4.28 -10.88 24.00
C PRO A 213 -5.14 -12.14 23.94
N PRO A 214 -4.76 -13.19 24.69
CA PRO A 214 -5.50 -14.45 24.71
C PRO A 214 -6.99 -14.17 24.99
N PRO A 215 -7.90 -14.97 24.42
CA PRO A 215 -9.33 -14.73 24.56
C PRO A 215 -9.70 -14.63 26.04
N VAL A 216 -10.22 -13.47 26.44
CA VAL A 216 -10.60 -13.22 27.83
C VAL A 216 -11.72 -14.20 28.20
N PRO A 217 -11.60 -14.96 29.30
CA PRO A 217 -12.65 -15.86 29.74
C PRO A 217 -13.98 -15.13 29.91
N LYS A 218 -15.06 -15.67 29.34
CA LYS A 218 -16.41 -15.05 29.35
C LYS A 218 -16.92 -14.70 30.76
N LYS A 219 -16.48 -15.44 31.78
CA LYS A 219 -16.80 -15.15 33.19
C LYS A 219 -16.42 -13.73 33.60
N LEU A 220 -15.27 -13.21 33.12
CA LEU A 220 -14.82 -11.86 33.45
C LEU A 220 -15.69 -10.80 32.78
N ILE A 221 -16.06 -11.04 31.51
CA ILE A 221 -16.97 -10.18 30.75
C ILE A 221 -18.34 -10.12 31.43
N PHE A 222 -18.96 -11.28 31.70
CA PHE A 222 -20.26 -11.35 32.37
C PHE A 222 -20.24 -10.76 33.79
N ARG A 223 -19.12 -10.89 34.51
CA ARG A 223 -18.95 -10.24 35.82
C ARG A 223 -18.95 -8.72 35.67
N GLN A 224 -18.26 -8.17 34.67
CA GLN A 224 -18.25 -6.73 34.41
C GLN A 224 -19.63 -6.23 34.04
N GLU A 225 -20.31 -6.88 33.10
CA GLU A 225 -21.69 -6.57 32.69
C GLU A 225 -22.66 -6.61 33.88
N PHE A 226 -22.54 -7.62 34.75
CA PHE A 226 -23.39 -7.73 35.94
C PHE A 226 -23.14 -6.61 36.96
N ILE A 227 -21.88 -6.22 37.18
CA ILE A 227 -21.55 -5.08 38.04
C ILE A 227 -22.13 -3.78 37.47
N GLU A 228 -22.08 -3.59 36.15
CA GLU A 228 -22.69 -2.44 35.47
C GLU A 228 -24.22 -2.43 35.64
N GLN A 229 -24.88 -3.58 35.49
CA GLN A 229 -26.33 -3.72 35.75
C GLN A 229 -26.70 -3.40 37.21
N LEU A 230 -25.88 -3.85 38.17
CA LEU A 230 -26.11 -3.54 39.58
C LEU A 230 -25.96 -2.04 39.85
N LYS A 231 -24.93 -1.39 39.28
CA LYS A 231 -24.73 0.06 39.39
C LYS A 231 -25.87 0.84 38.78
N SER A 232 -26.34 0.47 37.58
CA SER A 232 -27.46 1.14 36.93
C SER A 232 -28.75 0.99 37.75
N PHE A 233 -29.01 -0.22 38.26
CA PHE A 233 -30.17 -0.48 39.13
C PHE A 233 -30.12 0.31 40.44
N GLN A 234 -28.93 0.51 41.00
CA GLN A 234 -28.73 1.30 42.20
C GLN A 234 -28.97 2.79 41.93
N GLN A 235 -28.48 3.32 40.81
CA GLN A 235 -28.75 4.68 40.35
C GLN A 235 -30.24 4.92 40.05
N GLU A 236 -30.93 3.96 39.43
CA GLU A 236 -32.38 4.02 39.22
C GLU A 236 -33.15 4.06 40.55
N LYS A 237 -32.74 3.27 41.54
CA LYS A 237 -33.32 3.31 42.89
C LYS A 237 -33.10 4.64 43.59
N GLU A 238 -31.90 5.20 43.49
CA GLU A 238 -31.57 6.52 44.06
C GLU A 238 -32.37 7.63 43.38
N GLN A 239 -32.54 7.57 42.05
CA GLN A 239 -33.40 8.49 41.30
C GLN A 239 -34.88 8.33 41.67
N GLN A 240 -35.38 7.10 41.84
CA GLN A 240 -36.74 6.83 42.30
C GLN A 240 -36.97 7.31 43.74
N GLN A 241 -35.98 7.18 44.63
CA GLN A 241 -36.04 7.71 45.99
C GLN A 241 -35.99 9.24 46.04
N GLN A 242 -35.31 9.90 45.09
CA GLN A 242 -35.32 11.35 44.95
C GLN A 242 -36.60 11.89 44.28
N GLN A 243 -37.26 11.10 43.43
CA GLN A 243 -38.51 11.47 42.75
C GLN A 243 -39.77 11.14 43.57
N GLN A 244 -39.70 10.29 44.59
CA GLN A 244 -40.76 10.18 45.58
C GLN A 244 -40.63 11.31 46.61
N PRO A 245 -41.53 12.32 46.62
CA PRO A 245 -41.62 13.20 47.78
C PRO A 245 -41.96 12.32 48.99
N SER A 246 -41.26 12.54 50.11
CA SER A 246 -41.44 11.81 51.35
C SER A 246 -42.90 11.86 51.82
N SER A 247 -43.69 10.88 51.40
CA SER A 247 -45.11 10.71 51.74
C SER A 247 -45.34 10.45 53.23
N TRP A 248 -44.27 10.13 53.97
CA TRP A 248 -44.28 10.06 55.43
C TRP A 248 -44.44 11.44 56.11
N PHE A 249 -43.86 12.51 55.56
CA PHE A 249 -44.02 13.87 56.09
C PHE A 249 -45.41 14.49 55.80
N GLN A 250 -46.10 14.06 54.74
CA GLN A 250 -47.49 14.48 54.48
C GLN A 250 -48.52 13.81 55.41
N LYS A 251 -48.20 12.64 55.99
CA LYS A 251 -49.06 11.94 56.97
C LYS A 251 -48.94 12.49 58.39
N LEU A 252 -47.96 13.36 58.65
CA LEU A 252 -47.70 14.01 59.94
C LEU A 252 -48.02 15.52 59.92
N ASN A 253 -48.89 15.97 59.00
CA ASN A 253 -49.39 17.34 59.00
C ASN A 253 -50.77 17.42 59.67
N PRO A 254 -50.86 17.71 60.99
CA PRO A 254 -52.13 17.77 61.72
C PRO A 254 -53.00 18.99 61.37
N PHE A 255 -52.61 19.83 60.40
CA PHE A 255 -53.32 21.06 60.03
C PHE A 255 -53.97 21.07 58.64
N SER A 256 -53.96 19.96 57.87
CA SER A 256 -54.65 19.94 56.56
C SER A 256 -56.16 19.62 56.64
N GLY A 257 -56.69 19.43 57.85
CA GLY A 257 -58.13 19.31 58.10
C GLY A 257 -58.61 20.48 58.96
N GLY A 258 -59.00 21.58 58.34
CA GLY A 258 -59.54 22.72 59.07
C GLY A 258 -59.77 23.96 58.22
N GLY A 259 -60.88 23.98 57.48
CA GLY A 259 -61.32 25.15 56.74
C GLY A 259 -62.77 25.05 56.29
N LYS A 260 -63.71 25.12 57.23
CA LYS A 260 -65.08 25.60 56.95
C LYS A 260 -65.04 27.13 57.02
N THR A 261 -65.47 27.83 55.96
CA THR A 261 -66.11 29.14 56.08
C THR A 261 -67.13 29.34 54.95
N VAL A 262 -68.38 29.51 55.41
CA VAL A 262 -69.59 30.10 54.79
C VAL A 262 -70.20 29.38 53.59
#